data_AF-A0A3B0U689-F1
#
_entry.id   AF-A0A3B0U689-F1
#
_cell.length_a   1.000
_cell.length_b   1.000
_cell.length_c   1.000
_cell.angle_alpha   90.00
_cell.angle_beta   90.00
_cell.angle_gamma   90.00
#
_symmetry.space_group_name_H-M   'P 1'
#
loop_
_entity.id
_entity.type
_entity.pdbx_description
1 polymer ?
#
loop_
_entity_poly.entity_id
_entity_poly.type
_entity_poly.pdbx_seq_one_letter_code
_entity_poly.pdbx_strand_id
1 'polypeptide(L)'
;MSEIIINNEECRQIVGFERYHISESGRIYRTKTGKKRSWRTKGRVFINEVKIHFRVHNGKLRQGFASLTDSEGKLHNVAVAPLVAVAFGVLLVKWNKKKQAIDYKDGNKRNLHYSNLMIVEKIHVNSKLNRKDILHIKKQIKLGMPLRKIAYVFGVSEMQINRIKTGENWGNGKRKIKVPVAPFEIKDGRIRKYIATFDKKKTVVKIKKPFTLKRNSSNPTDNLIVGIVNGYKLSLKHTNVTRAKRIVEKLNKYFFI
;
A
#
# COMPACT_ATOMS: atom_id res chain seq x y z
N MET A 1 -33.87 -18.61 15.94
CA MET A 1 -32.71 -19.54 15.88
C MET A 1 -32.66 -20.26 17.20
N SER A 2 -32.32 -21.55 17.26
CA SER A 2 -32.20 -22.23 18.57
C SER A 2 -30.96 -21.71 19.30
N GLU A 3 -31.17 -21.19 20.51
CA GLU A 3 -30.12 -20.69 21.41
C GLU A 3 -29.74 -21.80 22.40
N ILE A 4 -28.45 -21.96 22.62
CA ILE A 4 -27.87 -22.93 23.56
C ILE A 4 -26.69 -22.26 24.25
N ILE A 5 -26.52 -22.48 25.55
CA ILE A 5 -25.33 -22.03 26.28
C ILE A 5 -24.30 -23.17 26.28
N ILE A 6 -23.09 -22.89 25.80
CA ILE A 6 -21.96 -23.84 25.80
C ILE A 6 -20.75 -23.11 26.39
N ASN A 7 -20.13 -23.69 27.43
CA ASN A 7 -18.95 -23.12 28.09
C ASN A 7 -19.12 -21.63 28.51
N ASN A 8 -20.28 -21.27 29.04
CA ASN A 8 -20.66 -19.90 29.44
C ASN A 8 -20.72 -18.88 28.29
N GLU A 9 -20.77 -19.35 27.03
CA GLU A 9 -20.95 -18.50 25.86
C GLU A 9 -22.33 -18.75 25.23
N GLU A 10 -23.01 -17.68 24.82
CA GLU A 10 -24.23 -17.79 24.03
C GLU A 10 -23.88 -18.39 22.66
N CYS A 11 -24.54 -19.48 22.28
CA CYS A 11 -24.34 -20.14 20.99
C CYS A 11 -25.63 -20.20 20.19
N ARG A 12 -25.54 -19.81 18.92
CA ARG A 12 -26.66 -19.80 17.96
C ARG A 12 -26.44 -20.79 16.84
N GLN A 13 -27.51 -21.40 16.37
CA GLN A 13 -27.45 -22.34 15.25
C GLN A 13 -26.97 -21.64 13.95
N ILE A 14 -26.08 -22.27 13.21
CA ILE A 14 -25.55 -21.73 11.96
C ILE A 14 -26.52 -22.03 10.82
N VAL A 15 -27.02 -20.99 10.15
CA VAL A 15 -27.90 -21.11 8.98
C VAL A 15 -27.19 -21.86 7.84
N GLY A 16 -27.83 -22.89 7.29
CA GLY A 16 -27.25 -23.78 6.27
C GLY A 16 -26.36 -24.90 6.83
N PHE A 17 -26.02 -24.85 8.13
CA PHE A 17 -25.19 -25.85 8.82
C PHE A 17 -25.86 -26.27 10.13
N GLU A 18 -27.05 -26.85 10.03
CA GLU A 18 -27.96 -27.11 11.16
C GLU A 18 -27.37 -27.95 12.30
N ARG A 19 -26.33 -28.74 12.01
CA ARG A 19 -25.62 -29.59 12.98
C ARG A 19 -24.66 -28.81 13.87
N TYR A 20 -24.43 -27.53 13.57
CA TYR A 20 -23.42 -26.70 14.19
C TYR A 20 -24.04 -25.47 14.85
N HIS A 21 -23.46 -25.07 15.97
CA HIS A 21 -23.75 -23.83 16.67
C HIS A 21 -22.47 -23.01 16.76
N ILE A 22 -22.59 -21.68 16.67
CA ILE A 22 -21.48 -20.74 16.79
C ILE A 22 -21.70 -19.86 18.02
N SER A 23 -20.66 -19.72 18.82
CA SER A 23 -20.63 -18.85 20.00
C SER A 23 -20.47 -17.38 19.64
N GLU A 24 -20.77 -16.52 20.61
CA GLU A 24 -20.52 -15.08 20.52
C GLU A 24 -19.05 -14.73 20.26
N SER A 25 -18.11 -15.58 20.72
CA SER A 25 -16.66 -15.45 20.55
C SER A 25 -16.14 -16.00 19.22
N GLY A 26 -16.99 -16.70 18.46
CA GLY A 26 -16.66 -17.32 17.17
C GLY A 26 -16.20 -18.76 17.23
N ARG A 27 -16.18 -19.42 18.41
CA ARG A 27 -16.01 -20.87 18.53
C ARG A 27 -17.18 -21.62 17.94
N ILE A 28 -16.92 -22.74 17.27
CA ILE A 28 -17.96 -23.53 16.59
C ILE A 28 -18.06 -24.91 17.23
N TYR A 29 -19.27 -25.28 17.63
CA TYR A 29 -19.58 -26.56 18.26
C TYR A 29 -20.49 -27.41 17.37
N ARG A 30 -20.14 -28.68 17.22
CA ARG A 30 -21.05 -29.66 16.60
C ARG A 30 -21.96 -30.24 17.67
N THR A 31 -23.26 -29.98 17.59
CA THR A 31 -24.22 -30.40 18.61
C THR A 31 -25.02 -31.64 18.18
N LYS A 32 -25.26 -31.82 16.88
CA LYS A 32 -26.03 -32.94 16.34
C LYS A 32 -25.20 -33.83 15.41
N THR A 33 -25.49 -35.12 15.46
CA THR A 33 -25.06 -36.12 14.49
C THR A 33 -26.29 -36.79 13.89
N GLY A 34 -26.26 -37.10 12.59
CA GLY A 34 -27.28 -37.96 11.97
C GLY A 34 -27.21 -39.44 12.42
N LYS A 35 -26.37 -39.75 13.42
CA LYS A 35 -26.17 -41.08 14.01
C LYS A 35 -26.36 -40.98 15.52
N LYS A 36 -26.75 -42.10 16.16
CA LYS A 36 -26.82 -42.22 17.63
C LYS A 36 -25.48 -41.83 18.25
N ARG A 37 -25.52 -41.08 19.34
CA ARG A 37 -24.31 -40.65 20.06
C ARG A 37 -23.59 -41.85 20.66
N SER A 38 -22.26 -41.80 20.65
CA SER A 38 -21.42 -42.77 21.33
C SER A 38 -21.51 -42.60 22.84
N TRP A 39 -21.14 -43.63 23.61
CA TRP A 39 -21.09 -43.55 25.09
C TRP A 39 -20.25 -42.37 25.58
N ARG A 40 -19.14 -42.03 24.90
CA ARG A 40 -18.27 -40.88 25.21
C ARG A 40 -18.93 -39.50 25.04
N THR A 41 -19.99 -39.41 24.23
CA THR A 41 -20.67 -38.14 23.87
C THR A 41 -22.11 -38.09 24.37
N LYS A 42 -22.61 -39.20 24.94
CA LYS A 42 -23.92 -39.28 25.57
C LYS A 42 -23.96 -38.33 26.78
N GLY A 43 -25.02 -37.53 26.91
CA GLY A 43 -25.18 -36.54 27.99
C GLY A 43 -24.43 -35.20 27.82
N ARG A 44 -23.46 -35.08 26.89
CA ARG A 44 -22.78 -33.80 26.64
C ARG A 44 -23.65 -32.81 25.84
N VAL A 45 -23.49 -31.51 26.05
CA VAL A 45 -24.22 -30.50 25.26
C VAL A 45 -23.79 -30.54 23.77
N PHE A 46 -22.49 -30.71 23.53
CA PHE A 46 -21.91 -30.82 22.19
C PHE A 46 -21.03 -32.07 22.04
N ILE A 47 -20.79 -32.46 20.79
CA ILE A 47 -20.02 -33.64 20.40
C ILE A 47 -18.54 -33.31 20.34
N ASN A 48 -18.19 -32.27 19.58
CA ASN A 48 -16.84 -31.74 19.48
C ASN A 48 -16.83 -30.26 19.09
N GLU A 49 -15.72 -29.60 19.40
CA GLU A 49 -15.41 -28.25 18.93
C GLU A 49 -14.68 -28.33 17.59
N VAL A 50 -15.09 -27.50 16.63
CA VAL A 50 -14.47 -27.38 15.31
C VAL A 50 -13.35 -26.36 15.38
N LYS A 51 -12.13 -26.78 15.04
CA LYS A 51 -10.96 -25.90 15.04
C LYS A 51 -11.04 -24.87 13.90
N ILE A 52 -10.68 -23.64 14.23
CA ILE A 52 -10.59 -22.53 13.27
C ILE A 52 -9.16 -22.40 12.79
N HIS A 53 -8.96 -22.42 11.48
CA HIS A 53 -7.66 -22.32 10.86
C HIS A 53 -7.40 -20.91 10.34
N PHE A 54 -6.36 -20.27 10.87
CA PHE A 54 -5.85 -18.99 10.38
C PHE A 54 -4.60 -19.21 9.54
N ARG A 55 -4.60 -18.73 8.30
CA ARG A 55 -3.43 -18.80 7.41
C ARG A 55 -2.67 -17.47 7.42
N VAL A 56 -1.35 -17.53 7.36
CA VAL A 56 -0.50 -16.36 7.12
C VAL A 56 0.00 -16.42 5.68
N HIS A 57 -0.12 -15.32 4.95
CA HIS A 57 0.39 -15.21 3.58
C HIS A 57 1.03 -13.84 3.38
N ASN A 58 2.25 -13.80 2.85
CA ASN A 58 3.06 -12.59 2.68
C ASN A 58 3.16 -11.76 3.98
N GLY A 59 3.39 -12.43 5.13
CA GLY A 59 3.46 -11.79 6.44
C GLY A 59 2.13 -11.23 6.98
N LYS A 60 1.00 -11.44 6.28
CA LYS A 60 -0.31 -10.95 6.69
C LYS A 60 -1.23 -12.10 7.11
N LEU A 61 -1.88 -11.94 8.27
CA LEU A 61 -2.90 -12.87 8.75
C LEU A 61 -4.16 -12.78 7.86
N ARG A 62 -4.62 -13.93 7.34
CA ARG A 62 -5.87 -14.07 6.60
C ARG A 62 -7.04 -14.36 7.56
N GLN A 63 -8.26 -14.34 7.03
CA GLN A 63 -9.47 -14.66 7.78
C GLN A 63 -9.42 -16.11 8.28
N GLY A 64 -10.06 -16.37 9.42
CA GLY A 64 -10.21 -17.72 9.97
C GLY A 64 -11.26 -18.51 9.20
N PHE A 65 -10.94 -19.76 8.87
CA PHE A 65 -11.84 -20.68 8.19
C PHE A 65 -12.13 -21.91 9.06
N ALA A 66 -13.35 -22.42 8.97
CA ALA A 66 -13.77 -23.68 9.57
C ALA A 66 -14.36 -24.59 8.51
N SER A 67 -14.09 -25.89 8.64
CA SER A 67 -14.64 -26.92 7.76
C SER A 67 -15.96 -27.45 8.34
N LEU A 68 -17.08 -27.13 7.70
CA LEU A 68 -18.42 -27.47 8.16
C LEU A 68 -19.13 -28.35 7.12
N THR A 69 -19.95 -29.29 7.59
CA THR A 69 -20.72 -30.17 6.72
C THR A 69 -22.17 -29.70 6.65
N ASP A 70 -22.71 -29.50 5.45
CA ASP A 70 -24.11 -29.12 5.27
C ASP A 70 -25.09 -30.27 5.57
N SER A 71 -26.38 -30.03 5.37
CA SER A 71 -27.45 -31.03 5.55
C SER A 71 -27.33 -32.20 4.57
N GLU A 72 -26.87 -31.93 3.34
CA GLU A 72 -26.63 -32.91 2.27
C GLU A 72 -25.40 -33.79 2.52
N GLY A 73 -24.53 -33.40 3.45
CA GLY A 73 -23.32 -34.15 3.80
C GLY A 73 -22.04 -33.66 3.10
N LYS A 74 -22.09 -32.57 2.34
CA LYS A 74 -20.96 -31.97 1.65
C LYS A 74 -20.16 -31.06 2.59
N LEU A 75 -18.83 -31.15 2.49
CA LEU A 75 -17.90 -30.35 3.28
C LEU A 75 -17.64 -28.99 2.62
N HIS A 76 -17.75 -27.92 3.41
CA HIS A 76 -17.49 -26.55 3.00
C HIS A 76 -16.46 -25.89 3.90
N ASN A 77 -15.54 -25.12 3.32
CA ASN A 77 -14.61 -24.29 4.07
C ASN A 77 -15.16 -22.86 4.12
N VAL A 78 -15.70 -22.48 5.28
CA VAL A 78 -16.44 -21.23 5.46
C VAL A 78 -15.66 -20.27 6.35
N ALA A 79 -15.67 -18.98 5.98
CA ALA A 79 -15.07 -17.94 6.81
C ALA A 79 -15.93 -17.72 8.07
N VAL A 80 -15.29 -17.70 9.23
CA VAL A 80 -16.00 -17.72 10.53
C VAL A 80 -16.60 -16.36 10.90
N ALA A 81 -15.89 -15.25 10.67
CA ALA A 81 -16.38 -13.91 11.00
C ALA A 81 -17.76 -13.59 10.38
N PRO A 82 -18.03 -13.91 9.09
CA PRO A 82 -19.37 -13.83 8.52
C PRO A 82 -20.44 -14.63 9.26
N LEU A 83 -20.12 -15.83 9.73
CA LEU A 83 -21.07 -16.68 10.44
C LEU A 83 -21.47 -16.07 11.78
N VAL A 84 -20.48 -15.55 12.53
CA VAL A 84 -20.75 -14.82 13.79
C VAL A 84 -21.60 -13.59 13.52
N ALA A 85 -21.23 -12.79 12.52
CA ALA A 85 -21.94 -11.56 12.22
C ALA A 85 -23.41 -11.80 11.81
N VAL A 86 -23.68 -12.88 11.07
CA VAL A 86 -25.06 -13.29 10.73
C VAL A 86 -25.81 -13.83 11.95
N ALA A 87 -25.17 -14.70 12.73
CA ALA A 87 -25.81 -15.35 13.88
C ALA A 87 -26.22 -14.32 14.95
N PHE A 88 -25.37 -13.34 15.24
CA PHE A 88 -25.58 -12.32 16.26
C PHE A 88 -26.17 -11.00 15.72
N GLY A 89 -26.65 -11.00 14.48
CA GLY A 89 -27.38 -9.85 13.92
C GLY A 89 -26.54 -8.60 13.64
N VAL A 90 -25.21 -8.68 13.71
CA VAL A 90 -24.30 -7.61 13.25
C VAL A 90 -24.50 -7.37 11.75
N LEU A 91 -24.81 -8.43 11.01
CA LEU A 91 -25.00 -8.40 9.57
C LEU A 91 -26.45 -8.66 9.18
N LEU A 92 -27.07 -7.65 8.57
CA LEU A 92 -28.43 -7.72 8.04
C LEU A 92 -28.50 -8.68 6.84
N VAL A 93 -29.62 -9.39 6.70
CA VAL A 93 -29.87 -10.43 5.69
C VAL A 93 -29.62 -9.96 4.25
N LYS A 94 -29.79 -8.66 3.96
CA LYS A 94 -29.55 -8.04 2.64
C LYS A 94 -28.09 -7.60 2.43
N TRP A 95 -27.12 -8.44 2.80
CA TRP A 95 -25.69 -8.13 2.59
C TRP A 95 -25.26 -8.29 1.13
N ASN A 96 -24.71 -7.23 0.57
CA ASN A 96 -24.02 -7.28 -0.71
C ASN A 96 -22.52 -7.61 -0.54
N LYS A 97 -22.14 -8.88 -0.72
CA LYS A 97 -20.75 -9.39 -0.66
C LYS A 97 -19.77 -8.65 -1.60
N LYS A 98 -20.28 -7.98 -2.65
CA LYS A 98 -19.43 -7.21 -3.58
C LYS A 98 -19.05 -5.84 -3.00
N LYS A 99 -19.96 -5.19 -2.26
CA LYS A 99 -19.82 -3.81 -1.78
C LYS A 99 -19.39 -3.71 -0.32
N GLN A 100 -19.64 -4.73 0.49
CA GLN A 100 -19.41 -4.69 1.94
C GLN A 100 -18.47 -5.81 2.37
N ALA A 101 -17.60 -5.52 3.33
CA ALA A 101 -16.67 -6.45 3.95
C ALA A 101 -16.80 -6.37 5.48
N ILE A 102 -16.33 -7.41 6.16
CA ILE A 102 -16.24 -7.45 7.62
C ILE A 102 -14.83 -7.02 8.02
N ASP A 103 -14.77 -6.08 8.95
CA ASP A 103 -13.56 -5.60 9.58
C ASP A 103 -13.65 -5.70 11.11
N TYR A 104 -12.53 -5.45 11.78
CA TYR A 104 -12.32 -5.75 13.20
C TYR A 104 -11.96 -4.45 13.92
N LYS A 105 -12.70 -4.07 14.97
CA LYS A 105 -12.47 -2.81 15.70
C LYS A 105 -11.05 -2.72 16.26
N ASP A 106 -10.54 -3.83 16.78
CA ASP A 106 -9.19 -3.95 17.33
C ASP A 106 -8.10 -4.25 16.28
N GLY A 107 -8.47 -4.47 15.02
CA GLY A 107 -7.56 -4.91 13.95
C GLY A 107 -7.05 -6.35 14.08
N ASN A 108 -7.43 -7.09 15.12
CA ASN A 108 -7.00 -8.46 15.37
C ASN A 108 -8.01 -9.47 14.81
N LYS A 109 -7.65 -10.08 13.67
CA LYS A 109 -8.51 -11.07 12.99
C LYS A 109 -8.77 -12.35 13.78
N ARG A 110 -8.03 -12.62 14.86
CA ARG A 110 -8.28 -13.76 15.74
C ARG A 110 -9.42 -13.48 16.72
N ASN A 111 -9.68 -12.20 17.03
CA ASN A 111 -10.77 -11.81 17.90
C ASN A 111 -12.07 -11.80 17.09
N LEU A 112 -12.75 -12.95 17.08
CA LEU A 112 -13.99 -13.17 16.32
C LEU A 112 -15.24 -12.81 17.13
N HIS A 113 -15.10 -12.17 18.29
CA HIS A 113 -16.25 -11.79 19.11
C HIS A 113 -17.17 -10.83 18.35
N TYR A 114 -18.48 -11.07 18.38
CA TYR A 114 -19.44 -10.28 17.56
C TYR A 114 -19.33 -8.78 17.80
N SER A 115 -19.07 -8.35 19.05
CA SER A 115 -18.90 -6.93 19.40
C SER A 115 -17.68 -6.28 18.75
N ASN A 116 -16.68 -7.07 18.34
CA ASN A 116 -15.48 -6.62 17.63
C ASN A 116 -15.69 -6.51 16.12
N LEU A 117 -16.71 -7.16 15.57
CA LEU A 117 -16.96 -7.17 14.12
C LEU A 117 -17.71 -5.90 13.70
N MET A 118 -17.30 -5.32 12.57
CA MET A 118 -18.00 -4.20 11.94
C MET A 118 -18.12 -4.43 10.44
N ILE A 119 -19.17 -3.84 9.86
CA ILE A 119 -19.37 -3.83 8.41
C ILE A 119 -18.79 -2.55 7.86
N VAL A 120 -17.91 -2.69 6.89
CA VAL A 120 -17.32 -1.57 6.15
C VAL A 120 -17.57 -1.74 4.67
N GLU A 121 -17.67 -0.61 3.98
CA GLU A 121 -17.69 -0.60 2.53
C GLU A 121 -16.34 -1.07 1.99
N LYS A 122 -16.37 -2.00 1.05
CA LYS A 122 -15.19 -2.58 0.43
C LYS A 122 -14.53 -1.53 -0.45
N ILE A 123 -13.46 -0.91 0.03
CA ILE A 123 -12.61 -0.05 -0.79
C ILE A 123 -11.92 -0.95 -1.81
N HIS A 124 -12.29 -0.81 -3.08
CA HIS A 124 -11.62 -1.53 -4.14
C HIS A 124 -10.19 -1.00 -4.29
N VAL A 125 -9.22 -1.90 -4.35
CA VAL A 125 -7.84 -1.56 -4.75
C VAL A 125 -7.91 -0.99 -6.17
N ASN A 126 -7.23 0.13 -6.43
CA ASN A 126 -7.36 0.94 -7.65
C ASN A 126 -8.70 1.67 -7.82
N SER A 127 -9.48 1.85 -6.74
CA SER A 127 -10.63 2.77 -6.79
C SER A 127 -10.16 4.20 -7.12
N LYS A 128 -10.94 4.91 -7.94
CA LYS A 128 -10.66 6.31 -8.24
C LYS A 128 -10.73 7.11 -6.93
N LEU A 129 -9.67 7.84 -6.61
CA LEU A 129 -9.62 8.73 -5.45
C LEU A 129 -10.70 9.81 -5.55
N ASN A 130 -11.41 10.05 -4.46
CA ASN A 130 -12.40 11.12 -4.36
C ASN A 130 -11.79 12.40 -3.78
N ARG A 131 -12.50 13.53 -3.89
CA ARG A 131 -12.04 14.84 -3.36
C ARG A 131 -11.70 14.78 -1.87
N LYS A 132 -12.48 14.03 -1.07
CA LYS A 132 -12.22 13.83 0.37
C LYS A 132 -10.89 13.12 0.61
N ASP A 133 -10.61 12.06 -0.15
CA ASP A 133 -9.36 11.30 -0.06
C ASP A 133 -8.17 12.17 -0.44
N ILE A 134 -8.29 12.96 -1.51
CA ILE A 134 -7.26 13.92 -1.94
C ILE A 134 -6.94 14.93 -0.82
N LEU A 135 -7.96 15.43 -0.13
CA LEU A 135 -7.79 16.40 0.96
C LEU A 135 -7.07 15.75 2.16
N HIS A 136 -7.40 14.50 2.46
CA HIS A 136 -6.74 13.72 3.51
C HIS A 136 -5.28 13.39 3.14
N ILE A 137 -5.02 12.95 1.91
CA ILE A 137 -3.66 12.72 1.37
C ILE A 137 -2.83 14.01 1.49
N LYS A 138 -3.37 15.16 1.06
CA LYS A 138 -2.66 16.46 1.16
C LYS A 138 -2.34 16.83 2.61
N LYS A 139 -3.27 16.59 3.55
CA LYS A 139 -3.04 16.80 4.99
C LYS A 139 -1.91 15.91 5.51
N GLN A 140 -1.91 14.62 5.15
CA GLN A 140 -0.87 13.65 5.55
C GLN A 140 0.51 13.98 4.98
N ILE A 141 0.58 14.45 3.73
CA ILE A 141 1.83 14.94 3.12
C ILE A 141 2.34 16.17 3.87
N LYS A 142 1.46 17.11 4.24
CA LYS A 142 1.83 18.32 4.98
C LYS A 142 2.39 18.00 6.37
N LEU A 143 1.92 16.91 6.99
CA LEU A 143 2.45 16.38 8.25
C LEU A 143 3.80 15.64 8.09
N GLY A 144 4.34 15.53 6.86
CA GLY A 144 5.65 14.91 6.62
C GLY A 144 5.63 13.38 6.58
N MET A 145 4.46 12.74 6.47
CA MET A 145 4.42 11.28 6.41
C MET A 145 5.08 10.72 5.15
N PRO A 146 5.76 9.55 5.23
CA PRO A 146 6.37 8.91 4.07
C PRO A 146 5.33 8.57 2.99
N LEU A 147 5.61 8.92 1.73
CA LEU A 147 4.68 8.76 0.61
C LEU A 147 4.24 7.30 0.43
N ARG A 148 5.17 6.36 0.61
CA ARG A 148 4.89 4.91 0.59
C ARG A 148 3.83 4.48 1.61
N LYS A 149 3.84 5.07 2.82
CA LYS A 149 2.85 4.76 3.88
C LYS A 149 1.47 5.26 3.49
N ILE A 150 1.41 6.49 2.97
CA ILE A 150 0.17 7.10 2.47
C ILE A 150 -0.39 6.26 1.31
N ALA A 151 0.46 5.89 0.36
CA ALA A 151 0.11 5.06 -0.78
C ALA A 151 -0.52 3.71 -0.37
N TYR A 152 0.05 3.08 0.66
CA TYR A 152 -0.48 1.84 1.23
C TYR A 152 -1.88 2.02 1.83
N VAL A 153 -2.10 3.09 2.60
CA VAL A 153 -3.40 3.38 3.24
C VAL A 153 -4.49 3.62 2.20
N PHE A 154 -4.17 4.37 1.15
CA PHE A 154 -5.13 4.72 0.10
C PHE A 154 -5.20 3.70 -1.06
N GLY A 155 -4.43 2.61 -1.00
CA GLY A 155 -4.46 1.56 -2.03
C GLY A 155 -4.05 2.05 -3.42
N VAL A 156 -3.12 3.00 -3.50
CA VAL A 156 -2.63 3.65 -4.73
C VAL A 156 -1.11 3.53 -4.85
N SER A 157 -0.56 3.80 -6.03
CA SER A 157 0.91 3.77 -6.19
C SER A 157 1.57 4.99 -5.54
N GLU A 158 2.80 4.83 -5.06
CA GLU A 158 3.61 5.94 -4.53
C GLU A 158 3.77 7.06 -5.57
N MET A 159 3.86 6.68 -6.85
CA MET A 159 3.87 7.62 -7.97
C MET A 159 2.58 8.46 -8.05
N GLN A 160 1.40 7.89 -7.78
CA GLN A 160 0.15 8.65 -7.75
C GLN A 160 0.13 9.66 -6.60
N ILE A 161 0.61 9.26 -5.41
CA ILE A 161 0.75 10.19 -4.28
C ILE A 161 1.72 11.31 -4.62
N ASN A 162 2.84 11.00 -5.27
CA ASN A 162 3.81 12.00 -5.69
C ASN A 162 3.22 12.98 -6.73
N ARG A 163 2.40 12.49 -7.68
CA ARG A 163 1.67 13.34 -8.64
C ARG A 163 0.65 14.26 -7.96
N ILE A 164 -0.01 13.80 -6.89
CA ILE A 164 -0.91 14.63 -6.08
C ILE A 164 -0.11 15.68 -5.31
N LYS A 165 1.04 15.30 -4.75
CA LYS A 165 1.96 16.19 -4.04
C LYS A 165 2.48 17.31 -4.95
N THR A 166 2.90 16.99 -6.17
CA THR A 166 3.43 17.95 -7.14
C THR A 166 2.34 18.78 -7.82
N GLY A 167 1.06 18.44 -7.61
CA GLY A 167 -0.07 19.07 -8.28
C GLY A 167 -0.21 18.69 -9.75
N GLU A 168 0.49 17.64 -10.21
CA GLU A 168 0.31 17.05 -11.55
C GLU A 168 -1.08 16.43 -11.69
N ASN A 169 -1.55 15.72 -10.66
CA ASN A 169 -2.91 15.22 -10.56
C ASN A 169 -3.68 16.03 -9.51
N TRP A 170 -4.93 16.40 -9.79
CA TRP A 170 -5.80 17.14 -8.85
C TRP A 170 -5.22 18.50 -8.36
N GLY A 171 -4.37 19.12 -9.18
CA GLY A 171 -3.95 20.51 -9.06
C GLY A 171 -4.71 21.41 -10.05
N ASN A 172 -4.70 22.72 -9.83
CA ASN A 172 -5.41 23.73 -10.63
C ASN A 172 -4.83 23.96 -12.05
N GLY A 173 -4.19 22.94 -12.64
CA GLY A 173 -3.56 23.00 -13.96
C GLY A 173 -2.16 23.62 -13.95
N LYS A 174 -1.23 22.93 -14.62
CA LYS A 174 0.20 23.24 -14.83
C LYS A 174 1.13 22.82 -13.68
N ARG A 175 2.05 21.89 -14.03
CA ARG A 175 3.26 21.56 -13.26
C ARG A 175 4.01 22.87 -12.95
N LYS A 176 4.10 23.27 -11.69
CA LYS A 176 5.00 24.35 -11.25
C LYS A 176 6.45 23.84 -11.10
N ILE A 177 6.97 23.14 -12.11
CA ILE A 177 8.40 22.85 -12.15
C ILE A 177 9.08 24.16 -12.52
N LYS A 178 9.74 24.80 -11.56
CA LYS A 178 10.59 25.97 -11.85
C LYS A 178 11.66 25.51 -12.85
N VAL A 179 11.67 26.11 -14.04
CA VAL A 179 12.67 25.78 -15.07
C VAL A 179 14.05 26.11 -14.49
N PRO A 180 15.05 25.21 -14.59
CA PRO A 180 16.38 25.50 -14.08
C PRO A 180 16.95 26.70 -14.84
N VAL A 181 17.45 27.69 -14.09
CA VAL A 181 17.95 28.96 -14.63
C VAL A 181 19.47 28.91 -14.73
N ALA A 182 19.98 29.05 -15.95
CA ALA A 182 21.41 29.12 -16.23
C ALA A 182 22.07 30.33 -15.50
N PRO A 183 23.35 30.22 -15.10
CA PRO A 183 24.08 31.32 -14.44
C PRO A 183 24.27 32.57 -15.31
N PHE A 184 24.17 32.43 -16.63
CA PHE A 184 24.37 33.48 -17.62
C PHE A 184 23.49 33.23 -18.84
N GLU A 185 23.37 34.23 -19.72
CA GLU A 185 22.55 34.15 -20.92
C GLU A 185 23.18 33.26 -21.99
N ILE A 186 22.37 32.37 -22.56
CA ILE A 186 22.77 31.41 -23.60
C ILE A 186 21.70 31.45 -24.70
N LYS A 187 22.11 31.70 -25.95
CA LYS A 187 21.21 31.79 -27.11
C LYS A 187 20.52 30.46 -27.44
N ASP A 188 21.23 29.34 -27.35
CA ASP A 188 20.65 28.02 -27.58
C ASP A 188 19.87 27.54 -26.34
N GLY A 189 18.54 27.44 -26.47
CA GLY A 189 17.66 26.97 -25.40
C GLY A 189 17.93 25.53 -24.93
N ARG A 190 18.48 24.66 -25.78
CA ARG A 190 18.86 23.29 -25.40
C ARG A 190 20.09 23.30 -24.51
N ILE A 191 21.12 24.05 -24.90
CA ILE A 191 22.35 24.19 -24.11
C ILE A 191 22.08 24.97 -22.82
N ARG A 192 21.22 25.98 -22.85
CA ARG A 192 20.78 26.71 -21.65
C ARG A 192 20.22 25.78 -20.58
N LYS A 193 19.24 24.94 -20.95
CA LYS A 193 18.63 23.96 -20.03
C LYS A 193 19.66 22.98 -19.49
N TYR A 194 20.59 22.56 -20.34
CA TYR A 194 21.63 21.62 -19.97
C TYR A 194 22.67 22.23 -19.02
N ILE A 195 23.16 23.44 -19.29
CA ILE A 195 24.10 24.15 -18.40
C ILE A 195 23.47 24.48 -17.05
N ALA A 196 22.16 24.70 -17.01
CA ALA A 196 21.46 24.97 -15.76
C ALA A 196 21.45 23.77 -14.78
N THR A 197 21.83 22.57 -15.20
CA THR A 197 22.00 21.41 -14.31
C THR A 197 23.41 21.29 -13.71
N PHE A 198 24.35 22.16 -14.10
CA PHE A 198 25.71 22.15 -13.55
C PHE A 198 25.74 22.91 -12.22
N ASP A 199 26.61 22.45 -11.31
CA ASP A 199 26.99 23.23 -10.14
C ASP A 199 27.78 24.46 -10.60
N LYS A 200 27.42 25.63 -10.08
CA LYS A 200 27.99 26.92 -10.51
C LYS A 200 28.67 27.63 -9.35
N LYS A 201 29.92 28.06 -9.56
CA LYS A 201 30.67 28.92 -8.62
C LYS A 201 31.23 30.14 -9.37
N LYS A 202 30.90 31.35 -8.91
CA LYS A 202 31.42 32.59 -9.49
C LYS A 202 32.94 32.68 -9.27
N THR A 203 33.69 33.05 -10.29
CA THR A 203 35.15 33.25 -10.19
C THR A 203 35.47 34.73 -10.01
N VAL A 204 36.53 35.02 -9.24
CA VAL A 204 36.99 36.40 -8.98
C VAL A 204 37.56 37.04 -10.25
N VAL A 205 38.20 36.23 -11.10
CA VAL A 205 38.80 36.65 -12.37
C VAL A 205 37.97 36.13 -13.54
N LYS A 206 37.82 36.93 -14.60
CA LYS A 206 37.13 36.58 -15.86
C LYS A 206 37.97 35.61 -16.73
N ILE A 207 38.40 34.50 -16.15
CA ILE A 207 39.17 33.46 -16.85
C ILE A 207 38.19 32.59 -17.66
N LYS A 208 38.55 32.26 -18.90
CA LYS A 208 37.87 31.23 -19.69
C LYS A 208 38.73 29.97 -19.70
N LYS A 209 38.17 28.82 -19.31
CA LYS A 209 38.86 27.52 -19.37
C LYS A 209 37.96 26.49 -20.05
N PRO A 210 38.45 25.77 -21.07
CA PRO A 210 37.68 24.74 -21.74
C PRO A 210 37.26 23.65 -20.75
N PHE A 211 36.16 22.98 -21.07
CA PHE A 211 35.70 21.85 -20.29
C PHE A 211 36.68 20.69 -20.41
N THR A 212 36.93 20.03 -19.27
CA THR A 212 37.80 18.87 -19.14
C THR A 212 37.12 17.80 -18.32
N LEU A 213 37.46 16.54 -18.60
CA LEU A 213 37.01 15.39 -17.84
C LEU A 213 38.08 14.99 -16.84
N LYS A 214 37.81 15.15 -15.55
CA LYS A 214 38.64 14.63 -14.47
C LYS A 214 38.11 13.26 -14.04
N ARG A 215 38.97 12.25 -14.07
CA ARG A 215 38.65 10.92 -13.56
C ARG A 215 39.12 10.80 -12.11
N ASN A 216 38.34 10.13 -11.28
CA ASN A 216 38.77 9.76 -9.94
C ASN A 216 39.48 8.40 -10.00
N SER A 217 40.75 8.36 -9.57
CA SER A 217 41.55 7.13 -9.63
C SER A 217 41.05 6.05 -8.67
N SER A 218 40.44 6.44 -7.55
CA SER A 218 39.93 5.49 -6.54
C SER A 218 38.53 4.97 -6.88
N ASN A 219 37.75 5.71 -7.67
CA ASN A 219 36.42 5.28 -8.11
C ASN A 219 36.17 5.66 -9.58
N PRO A 220 36.27 4.70 -10.53
CA PRO A 220 36.15 4.96 -11.96
C PRO A 220 34.76 5.44 -12.40
N THR A 221 33.75 5.30 -11.53
CA THR A 221 32.39 5.78 -11.80
C THR A 221 32.15 7.23 -11.35
N ASP A 222 33.04 7.86 -10.59
CA ASP A 222 32.88 9.25 -10.15
C ASP A 222 33.67 10.20 -11.07
N ASN A 223 33.20 10.36 -12.31
CA ASN A 223 33.84 11.27 -13.27
C ASN A 223 33.30 12.69 -13.10
N LEU A 224 34.18 13.69 -13.24
CA LEU A 224 33.83 15.09 -13.03
C LEU A 224 34.15 15.91 -14.27
N ILE A 225 33.14 16.52 -14.86
CA ILE A 225 33.27 17.51 -15.93
C ILE A 225 33.46 18.87 -15.28
N VAL A 226 34.52 19.60 -15.64
CA VAL A 226 34.80 20.96 -15.12
C VAL A 226 35.21 21.89 -16.24
N GLY A 227 34.65 23.10 -16.27
CA GLY A 227 35.05 24.19 -17.16
C GLY A 227 34.77 25.55 -16.54
N ILE A 228 35.29 26.63 -17.15
CA ILE A 228 35.00 28.00 -16.73
C ILE A 228 34.53 28.79 -17.94
N VAL A 229 33.30 29.30 -17.88
CA VAL A 229 32.67 30.09 -18.94
C VAL A 229 32.05 31.34 -18.34
N ASN A 230 32.31 32.49 -18.96
CA ASN A 230 31.71 33.78 -18.59
C ASN A 230 31.80 34.11 -17.08
N GLY A 231 32.92 33.79 -16.43
CA GLY A 231 33.14 34.06 -15.00
C GLY A 231 32.47 33.09 -14.04
N TYR A 232 31.98 31.95 -14.53
CA TYR A 232 31.43 30.87 -13.72
C TYR A 232 32.20 29.58 -13.93
N LYS A 233 32.72 29.00 -12.85
CA LYS A 233 33.19 27.61 -12.81
C LYS A 233 31.98 26.70 -12.76
N LEU A 234 31.86 25.83 -13.75
CA LEU A 234 30.80 24.86 -13.89
C LEU A 234 31.34 23.46 -13.63
N SER A 235 30.64 22.68 -12.81
CA SER A 235 30.99 21.29 -12.55
C SER A 235 29.79 20.35 -12.63
N LEU A 236 29.99 19.15 -13.16
CA LEU A 236 28.97 18.10 -13.24
C LEU A 236 29.61 16.73 -13.01
N LYS A 237 29.07 15.98 -12.05
CA LYS A 237 29.43 14.56 -11.85
C LYS A 237 28.69 13.67 -12.85
N HIS A 238 29.38 12.65 -13.35
CA HIS A 238 28.82 11.74 -14.34
C HIS A 238 29.37 10.32 -14.18
N THR A 239 28.50 9.31 -14.27
CA THR A 239 28.88 7.91 -14.08
C THR A 239 29.56 7.29 -15.28
N ASN A 240 29.03 7.55 -16.48
CA ASN A 240 29.54 6.98 -17.72
C ASN A 240 30.58 7.90 -18.39
N VAL A 241 31.80 7.38 -18.57
CA VAL A 241 32.96 8.10 -19.13
C VAL A 241 32.75 8.50 -20.59
N THR A 242 32.26 7.60 -21.44
CA THR A 242 32.07 7.84 -22.88
C THR A 242 31.07 8.97 -23.10
N ARG A 243 29.97 8.96 -22.34
CA ARG A 243 28.98 10.03 -22.37
C ARG A 243 29.56 11.36 -21.86
N ALA A 244 30.36 11.31 -20.79
CA ALA A 244 31.02 12.50 -20.27
C ALA A 244 32.01 13.13 -21.27
N LYS A 245 32.77 12.31 -22.02
CA LYS A 245 33.64 12.79 -23.11
C LYS A 245 32.84 13.51 -24.21
N ARG A 246 31.77 12.89 -24.71
CA ARG A 246 30.88 13.51 -25.72
C ARG A 246 30.28 14.83 -25.23
N ILE A 247 29.95 14.92 -23.94
CA ILE A 247 29.47 16.16 -23.33
C ILE A 247 30.56 17.23 -23.39
N VAL A 248 31.79 16.90 -22.98
CA VAL A 248 32.93 17.82 -23.01
C VAL A 248 33.19 18.33 -24.42
N GLU A 249 33.23 17.44 -25.41
CA GLU A 249 33.41 17.80 -26.83
C GLU A 249 32.32 18.77 -27.30
N LYS A 250 31.05 18.45 -27.02
CA LYS A 250 29.92 19.30 -27.41
C LYS A 250 29.96 20.67 -26.75
N LEU A 251 30.34 20.74 -25.47
CA LEU A 251 30.46 22.00 -24.73
C LEU A 251 31.63 22.84 -25.24
N ASN A 252 32.78 22.22 -25.51
CA ASN A 252 33.94 22.90 -26.06
C ASN A 252 33.67 23.44 -27.46
N LYS A 253 33.03 22.63 -28.31
CA LYS A 253 32.58 23.06 -29.64
C LYS A 253 31.60 24.23 -29.61
N TYR A 254 30.81 24.39 -28.55
CA TYR A 254 29.84 25.48 -28.46
C TYR A 254 30.43 26.76 -27.87
N PHE A 255 31.33 26.66 -26.89
CA PHE A 255 31.80 27.82 -26.12
C PHE A 255 33.19 28.33 -26.50
N PHE A 256 34.00 27.51 -27.18
CA PHE A 256 35.42 27.79 -27.41
C PHE A 256 35.89 27.62 -28.86
N ILE A 257 35.02 27.09 -29.73
CA ILE A 257 35.20 26.98 -31.18
C ILE A 257 34.14 27.85 -31.81
#